data_AF-A0A2W5R479-F1
#
_entry.id   AF-A0A2W5R479-F1
#
_cell.length_a   1.000
_cell.length_b   1.000
_cell.length_c   1.000
_cell.angle_alpha   90.00
_cell.angle_beta   90.00
_cell.angle_gamma   90.00
#
_symmetry.space_group_name_H-M   'P 1'
#
loop_
_entity.id
_entity.type
_entity.pdbx_description
1 polymer ?
#
loop_
_entity_poly.entity_id
_entity_poly.type
_entity_poly.pdbx_seq_one_letter_code
_entity_poly.pdbx_strand_id
1 'polypeptide(L)' 'MRGVNKVILVGTLGRDPETKTFPNGGSLTQFSIATSDSWTD' A
#
# COMPACT_ATOMS: atom_id res chain seq x y z
N MET A 1 -24.53 -11.19 -8.44
CA MET A 1 -24.26 -9.74 -8.27
C MET A 1 -22.76 -9.54 -8.18
N ARG A 2 -22.16 -8.61 -8.94
CA ARG A 2 -20.77 -8.17 -8.74
C ARG A 2 -20.80 -6.76 -8.16
N GLY A 3 -20.22 -6.59 -6.97
CA GLY A 3 -20.07 -5.28 -6.31
C GLY A 3 -18.73 -4.63 -6.64
N VAL A 4 -18.53 -3.39 -6.20
CA VAL A 4 -17.25 -2.69 -6.29
C VAL A 4 -16.51 -2.85 -4.96
N ASN A 5 -15.29 -3.41 -5.01
CA ASN A 5 -14.34 -3.36 -3.90
C ASN A 5 -13.22 -2.37 -4.28
N LYS A 6 -13.19 -1.20 -3.63
CA LYS A 6 -12.24 -0.11 -3.92
C LYS A 6 -11.64 0.41 -2.63
N VAL A 7 -10.33 0.64 -2.66
CA VAL A 7 -9.54 1.26 -1.58
C VAL A 7 -8.77 2.45 -2.15
N ILE A 8 -8.74 3.58 -1.43
CA ILE A 8 -7.93 4.76 -1.74
C ILE A 8 -7.17 5.12 -0.45
N LEU A 9 -5.84 5.24 -0.55
CA LEU A 9 -4.95 5.57 0.58
C LEU A 9 -4.05 6.74 0.18
N VAL A 10 -3.92 7.71 1.08
CA VAL A 10 -2.98 8.84 0.97
C VAL A 10 -2.24 8.94 2.30
N GLY A 11 -0.92 8.93 2.25
CA GLY A 11 -0.09 8.87 3.45
C GLY A 11 1.39 8.74 3.10
N THR A 12 2.19 8.41 4.10
CA THR A 12 3.66 8.36 3.97
C THR A 12 4.15 6.93 4.04
N LEU A 13 5.21 6.59 3.29
CA LEU A 13 5.84 5.27 3.38
C LEU A 13 6.51 5.10 4.75
N GLY A 14 6.24 3.97 5.42
CA GLY A 14 6.86 3.67 6.71
C GLY A 14 8.32 3.23 6.60
N ARG A 15 8.75 2.82 5.42
CA ARG A 15 10.11 2.42 5.04
C ARG A 15 10.22 2.36 3.52
N ASP A 16 11.43 2.17 3.01
CA ASP A 16 11.66 1.93 1.59
C ASP A 16 10.90 0.67 1.11
N PRO A 17 10.26 0.71 -0.08
CA PRO A 17 9.57 -0.46 -0.63
C PRO A 17 10.53 -1.62 -0.90
N GLU A 18 10.12 -2.83 -0.54
CA GLU A 18 10.87 -4.06 -0.82
C GLU A 18 10.38 -4.67 -2.13
N THR A 19 11.26 -4.81 -3.12
CA THR A 19 10.92 -5.43 -4.41
C THR A 19 11.62 -6.79 -4.56
N LYS A 20 10.86 -7.80 -5.00
CA LYS A 20 11.34 -9.14 -5.32
C LYS A 20 10.96 -9.49 -6.75
N THR A 21 11.94 -9.88 -7.55
CA THR A 21 11.72 -10.41 -8.91
C THR A 21 11.73 -11.93 -8.85
N PHE A 22 10.73 -12.55 -9.43
CA PHE A 22 10.58 -13.99 -9.46
C PHE A 22 11.22 -14.58 -10.73
N PRO A 23 11.73 -15.83 -10.67
CA PRO A 23 12.32 -16.51 -11.84
C PRO A 23 11.35 -16.71 -13.01
N ASN A 24 10.04 -16.65 -12.77
CA ASN A 24 9.01 -16.71 -13.81
C ASN A 24 8.76 -15.36 -14.51
N GLY A 25 9.58 -14.34 -14.24
CA GLY A 25 9.48 -13.00 -14.84
C GLY A 25 8.50 -12.06 -14.15
N GLY A 26 7.81 -12.49 -13.09
CA GLY A 26 6.97 -11.61 -12.28
C GLY A 26 7.78 -10.73 -11.31
N SER A 27 7.20 -9.62 -10.86
CA SER A 27 7.75 -8.81 -9.78
C SER A 27 6.68 -8.55 -8.71
N LEU A 28 7.11 -8.47 -7.45
CA LEU A 28 6.29 -8.13 -6.30
C LEU A 28 6.98 -6.98 -5.56
N THR A 29 6.26 -5.90 -5.30
CA THR A 29 6.71 -4.81 -4.43
C THR A 29 5.82 -4.73 -3.21
N GLN A 30 6.41 -4.80 -2.03
CA GLN A 30 5.74 -4.67 -0.74
C GLN A 30 6.14 -3.35 -0.10
N PHE A 31 5.16 -2.59 0.39
CA PHE A 31 5.37 -1.33 1.10
C PHE A 31 4.33 -1.18 2.21
N SER A 32 4.64 -0.35 3.21
CA SER A 32 3.71 0.06 4.25
C SER A 32 3.40 1.55 4.12
N ILE A 33 2.15 1.92 4.35
CA ILE A 33 1.70 3.32 4.35
C ILE A 33 1.13 3.69 5.71
N ALA A 34 1.58 4.82 6.24
CA ALA A 34 1.06 5.39 7.48
C ALA A 34 0.02 6.47 7.16
N THR A 35 -1.12 6.41 7.85
CA THR A 35 -2.17 7.43 7.87
C THR A 35 -2.42 7.85 9.31
N SER A 36 -2.71 9.11 9.54
CA SER A 36 -2.97 9.66 10.87
C SER A 36 -4.11 10.67 10.79
N ASP A 37 -4.98 10.64 11.79
CA ASP A 37 -6.00 11.67 12.02
C ASP A 37 -5.61 12.48 13.26
N SER A 38 -5.87 13.78 13.24
CA SER A 38 -5.72 14.66 14.39
C SER A 38 -6.92 15.59 14.50
N TRP A 39 -7.39 15.81 15.73
CA TRP A 39 -8.45 16.77 16.04
C TRP A 39 -8.07 17.55 17.30
N THR A 40 -8.61 18.76 17.42
CA THR A 40 -8.57 19.55 18.65
C THR A 40 -9.87 19.29 19.40
N ASP A 41 -9.77 19.04 20.70
CA ASP A 41 -10.93 18.94 21.60
C ASP A 41 -11.61 20.31 21.77
#